data_AF-A0A258I316-F1
#
_entry.id   AF-A0A258I316-F1
#
_cell.length_a   1.000
_cell.length_b   1.000
_cell.length_c   1.000
_cell.angle_alpha   90.00
_cell.angle_beta   90.00
_cell.angle_gamma   90.00
#
_symmetry.space_group_name_H-M   'P 1'
#
loop_
_entity.id
_entity.type
_entity.pdbx_description
1 polymer ?
#
loop_
_entity_poly.entity_id
_entity_poly.type
_entity_poly.pdbx_seq_one_letter_code
_entity_poly.pdbx_strand_id
1 'polypeptide(L)'
;MAYTDAIAWDQPATMIDLGGKVPIIGTIRDCAMHYQLCKPEAQANARVLLTQPIHREGRATRTWLLEPSEIAELAERLVRETN
;
A
#
# COMPACT_ATOMS: atom_id res chain seq x y z
N MET A 1 -0.61 -17.10 2.12
CA MET A 1 -0.13 -15.82 2.67
C MET A 1 -0.09 -14.84 1.53
N ALA A 2 -0.65 -13.65 1.71
CA ALA A 2 -0.52 -12.61 0.72
C ALA A 2 0.94 -12.15 0.71
N TYR A 3 1.53 -11.91 -0.47
CA TYR A 3 2.93 -11.47 -0.55
C TYR A 3 3.13 -10.10 0.16
N THR A 4 2.05 -9.35 0.38
CA THR A 4 1.98 -8.11 1.16
C THR A 4 2.37 -8.31 2.64
N ASP A 5 2.24 -9.52 3.20
CA ASP A 5 2.72 -9.86 4.55
C ASP A 5 4.25 -9.75 4.67
N ALA A 6 4.98 -9.91 3.55
CA ALA A 6 6.44 -9.81 3.52
C ALA A 6 6.95 -8.36 3.39
N ILE A 7 6.06 -7.38 3.20
CA ILE A 7 6.45 -5.97 3.10
C ILE A 7 6.68 -5.43 4.52
N ALA A 8 7.86 -4.85 4.74
CA ALA A 8 8.23 -4.25 6.03
C ALA A 8 7.47 -2.94 6.26
N TRP A 9 6.96 -2.74 7.48
CA TRP A 9 6.15 -1.57 7.81
C TRP A 9 6.91 -0.23 7.69
N ASP A 10 8.20 -0.25 7.98
CA ASP A 10 9.12 0.88 7.98
C ASP A 10 9.73 1.17 6.60
N GLN A 11 9.44 0.33 5.59
CA GLN A 11 9.90 0.59 4.23
C GLN A 11 9.35 1.94 3.73
N PRO A 12 10.20 2.84 3.22
CA PRO A 12 9.73 4.09 2.62
C PRO A 12 8.86 3.84 1.39
N ALA A 13 7.79 4.61 1.26
CA ALA A 13 6.85 4.51 0.16
C ALA A 13 6.11 5.83 -0.09
N THR A 14 5.48 5.94 -1.26
CA THR A 14 4.66 7.10 -1.62
C THR A 14 3.27 6.64 -2.06
N MET A 15 2.22 7.06 -1.36
CA MET A 15 0.83 6.84 -1.78
C MET A 15 0.37 7.97 -2.71
N ILE A 16 -0.18 7.61 -3.86
CA ILE A 16 -0.61 8.50 -4.95
C ILE A 16 -2.08 8.24 -5.34
N ASP A 17 -2.59 9.02 -6.29
CA ASP A 17 -3.93 8.88 -6.88
C ASP A 17 -5.08 9.07 -5.88
N LEU A 18 -4.91 10.02 -4.95
CA LEU A 18 -5.80 10.29 -3.81
C LEU A 18 -6.95 11.27 -4.11
N GLY A 19 -7.49 11.23 -5.33
CA GLY A 19 -8.65 12.06 -5.71
C GLY A 19 -8.38 13.57 -5.65
N GLY A 20 -7.22 14.01 -6.16
CA GLY A 20 -6.81 15.42 -6.16
C GLY A 20 -6.11 15.90 -4.88
N LYS A 21 -5.94 15.04 -3.88
CA LYS A 21 -5.11 15.33 -2.71
C LYS A 21 -3.63 15.15 -3.02
N VAL A 22 -2.80 15.82 -2.22
CA VAL A 22 -1.34 15.66 -2.28
C VAL A 22 -0.94 14.21 -2.01
N PRO A 23 0.11 13.70 -2.67
CA PRO A 23 0.68 12.40 -2.34
C PRO A 23 1.15 12.34 -0.89
N ILE A 24 1.10 11.15 -0.30
CA ILE A 24 1.66 10.89 1.02
C ILE A 24 3.02 10.25 0.82
N ILE A 25 4.07 10.94 1.27
CA ILE A 25 5.44 10.44 1.26
C ILE A 25 5.78 10.04 2.70
N GLY A 26 6.03 8.76 2.94
CA GLY A 26 6.22 8.22 4.29
C GLY A 26 6.63 6.77 4.27
N THR A 27 6.06 5.96 5.16
CA THR A 27 6.29 4.51 5.25
C THR A 27 5.08 3.71 4.73
N ILE A 28 5.25 2.40 4.56
CA ILE A 28 4.14 1.48 4.24
C ILE A 28 3.05 1.53 5.33
N ARG A 29 3.44 1.68 6.59
CA ARG A 29 2.49 1.87 7.69
C ARG A 29 1.67 3.14 7.52
N ASP A 30 2.30 4.26 7.20
CA ASP A 30 1.60 5.53 6.95
C ASP A 30 0.62 5.39 5.78
N CYS A 31 1.05 4.75 4.69
CA CYS A 31 0.20 4.50 3.52
C CYS A 31 -1.05 3.67 3.87
N ALA A 32 -0.88 2.58 4.62
CA ALA A 32 -1.99 1.73 5.06
C ALA A 32 -2.97 2.47 5.99
N MET A 33 -2.44 3.25 6.94
CA MET A 33 -3.26 4.11 7.82
C MET A 33 -4.06 5.13 7.00
N HIS A 34 -3.42 5.84 6.09
CA HIS A 34 -4.08 6.87 5.29
C HIS A 34 -5.09 6.29 4.29
N TYR A 35 -4.86 5.08 3.77
CA TYR A 35 -5.81 4.39 2.91
C TYR A 35 -7.16 4.16 3.63
N GLN A 36 -7.14 3.78 4.91
CA GLN A 36 -8.35 3.61 5.72
C GLN A 36 -9.14 4.91 5.91
N LEU A 37 -8.46 6.05 5.89
CA LEU A 37 -9.07 7.37 6.01
C LEU A 37 -9.62 7.92 4.68
N CYS A 38 -9.34 7.25 3.57
CA CYS A 38 -9.82 7.65 2.26
C CYS A 38 -11.31 7.31 2.07
N LYS A 39 -12.01 8.14 1.29
CA LYS A 39 -13.35 7.81 0.81
C LYS A 39 -13.26 6.62 -0.17
N PRO A 40 -14.33 5.83 -0.35
CA PRO A 40 -14.33 4.69 -1.26
C PRO A 40 -13.86 5.03 -2.69
N GLU A 41 -14.22 6.20 -3.22
CA GLU A 41 -13.79 6.59 -4.56
C GLU A 41 -12.28 6.82 -4.66
N ALA A 42 -11.66 7.32 -3.58
CA ALA A 42 -10.22 7.50 -3.50
C ALA A 42 -9.50 6.17 -3.24
N GLN A 43 -10.06 5.29 -2.42
CA GLN A 43 -9.53 3.94 -2.20
C GLN A 43 -9.43 3.14 -3.49
N ALA A 44 -10.48 3.17 -4.33
CA ALA A 44 -10.52 2.45 -5.60
C ALA A 44 -9.46 2.90 -6.62
N ASN A 45 -8.85 4.07 -6.43
CA ASN A 45 -7.82 4.62 -7.31
C ASN A 45 -6.43 4.66 -6.65
N ALA A 46 -6.34 4.55 -5.33
CA ALA A 46 -5.11 4.73 -4.59
C ALA A 46 -4.05 3.71 -5.02
N ARG A 47 -2.81 4.20 -5.18
CA ARG A 47 -1.65 3.35 -5.47
C ARG A 47 -0.51 3.67 -4.53
N VAL A 48 0.34 2.70 -4.23
CA VAL A 48 1.56 2.92 -3.44
C VAL A 48 2.79 2.60 -4.27
N LEU A 49 3.62 3.60 -4.52
CA LEU A 49 4.94 3.44 -5.11
C LEU A 49 5.94 3.04 -4.01
N LEU A 50 6.56 1.89 -4.20
CA LEU A 50 7.58 1.34 -3.32
C LEU A 50 8.97 1.91 -3.66
N THR A 51 9.80 2.09 -2.64
CA THR A 51 11.23 2.41 -2.84
C THR A 51 12.11 1.17 -3.05
N GLN A 52 11.61 0.00 -2.65
CA GLN A 52 12.24 -1.29 -2.90
C GLN A 52 11.21 -2.24 -3.53
N PRO A 53 11.56 -2.93 -4.62
CA PRO A 53 10.58 -3.70 -5.35
C PRO A 53 10.43 -5.11 -4.78
N ILE A 54 9.22 -5.64 -4.90
CA ILE A 54 8.84 -6.92 -4.31
C ILE A 54 8.67 -7.98 -5.39
N HIS A 55 8.89 -9.24 -5.04
CA HIS A 55 8.55 -10.34 -5.93
C HIS A 55 7.07 -10.69 -5.78
N ARG A 56 6.42 -10.97 -6.90
CA ARG A 56 5.07 -11.50 -6.95
C ARG A 56 5.10 -12.81 -7.70
N GLU A 57 4.47 -13.84 -7.12
CA GLU A 57 4.29 -15.11 -7.79
C GLU A 57 3.57 -14.90 -9.12
N GLY A 58 4.07 -15.52 -10.20
CA GLY A 58 3.54 -15.34 -11.55
C GLY A 58 4.00 -14.08 -12.29
N ARG A 59 4.81 -13.19 -11.69
CA ARG A 59 5.42 -12.05 -12.38
C ARG A 59 6.91 -12.29 -12.64
N ALA A 60 7.33 -12.15 -13.89
CA ALA A 60 8.74 -12.26 -14.29
C ALA A 60 9.59 -11.08 -13.75
N THR A 61 9.01 -9.89 -13.66
CA THR A 61 9.68 -8.69 -13.17
C THR A 61 9.25 -8.34 -11.75
N ARG A 62 10.16 -7.71 -10.99
CA ARG A 62 9.85 -7.20 -9.66
C ARG A 62 8.82 -6.07 -9.76
N THR A 63 7.93 -5.99 -8.78
CA THR A 63 6.84 -5.01 -8.75
C THR A 63 7.18 -3.83 -7.85
N TRP A 64 6.89 -2.63 -8.35
CA TRP A 64 7.16 -1.36 -7.67
C TRP A 64 5.89 -0.66 -7.19
N LEU A 65 4.72 -1.09 -7.66
CA LEU A 65 3.46 -0.39 -7.45
C LEU A 65 2.45 -1.34 -6.82
N LEU A 66 1.90 -0.98 -5.68
CA LEU A 66 0.76 -1.66 -5.08
C LEU A 66 -0.54 -1.04 -5.61
N GLU A 67 -1.44 -1.91 -6.04
CA GLU A 67 -2.80 -1.61 -6.47
C GLU A 67 -3.76 -1.52 -5.28
N PRO A 68 -4.96 -0.91 -5.44
CA PRO A 68 -5.93 -0.74 -4.36
C PRO A 68 -6.21 -1.97 -3.50
N SER A 69 -6.38 -3.14 -4.12
CA SER A 69 -6.65 -4.40 -3.39
C SER A 69 -5.49 -4.83 -2.50
N GLU A 70 -4.27 -4.53 -2.93
CA GLU A 70 -3.03 -4.90 -2.23
C GLU A 70 -2.79 -3.95 -1.06
N ILE A 71 -3.20 -2.69 -1.19
CA ILE A 71 -3.22 -1.72 -0.08
C ILE A 71 -4.32 -2.08 0.92
N ALA A 72 -5.47 -2.59 0.46
CA ALA A 72 -6.53 -3.08 1.35
C ALA A 72 -6.05 -4.24 2.22
N GLU A 73 -5.29 -5.20 1.68
CA GLU A 73 -4.65 -6.28 2.45
C GLU A 73 -3.72 -5.71 3.54
N LEU A 74 -2.92 -4.69 3.20
CA LEU A 74 -2.06 -4.01 4.19
C LEU A 74 -2.90 -3.31 5.27
N ALA A 75 -3.99 -2.64 4.89
CA ALA A 75 -4.90 -2.01 5.85
C ALA A 75 -5.54 -3.05 6.79
N GLU A 76 -5.96 -4.20 6.28
CA GLU A 76 -6.49 -5.31 7.08
C GLU A 76 -5.43 -5.91 8.01
N ARG A 77 -4.21 -6.11 7.50
CA ARG A 77 -3.07 -6.56 8.30
C ARG A 77 -2.78 -5.60 9.44
N LEU A 78 -2.79 -4.29 9.17
CA LEU A 78 -2.57 -3.25 10.18
C LEU A 78 -3.59 -3.38 11.33
N VAL A 79 -4.89 -3.50 11.00
CA VAL A 79 -5.96 -3.67 12.01
C VAL A 79 -5.73 -4.91 12.87
N ARG A 80 -5.32 -6.03 12.25
CA ARG A 80 -5.05 -7.30 12.93
C ARG A 80 -3.84 -7.24 13.87
N GLU A 81 -2.85 -6.39 13.59
CA GLU A 81 -1.63 -6.27 14.39
C GLU A 81 -1.73 -5.21 15.49
N THR A 82 -2.70 -4.30 15.42
CA THR A 82 -2.89 -3.22 16.41
C THR A 82 -4.04 -3.44 17.40
N ASN A 83 -4.89 -4.45 17.17
CA ASN A 83 -6.01 -4.85 18.03
C ASN A 83 -5.82 -6.28 18.53
#